data_AF-A0A6A4B2J0-F1
#
_entry.id   AF-A0A6A4B2J0-F1
#
_cell.length_a   1.000
_cell.length_b   1.000
_cell.length_c   1.000
_cell.angle_alpha   90.00
_cell.angle_beta   90.00
_cell.angle_gamma   90.00
#
_symmetry.space_group_name_H-M   'P 1'
#
loop_
_entity.id
_entity.type
_entity.pdbx_description
1 polymer ?
#
loop_
_entity_poly.entity_id
_entity_poly.type
_entity_poly.pdbx_seq_one_letter_code
_entity_poly.pdbx_strand_id
1 'polypeptide(L)'
;MQHDHEGRDRVVYYQSRQLKPAERNYPVHDKELLAMKYALAKFRVYLLGSRPFVVYTDHASLRTAIKSPHISQRMARWLSFFAEYNFQVEYKPGRLNVVADALSRRPDYAVHKADANAIGVARTSTPSSSLLDDVRSAYTKDADAKQLLDYFAAPSDKSRQKLARHLRARVHRYRVHNGLLLYSAVDDNADRIVVPDDHELKLRITYEYHDAPTSGHQGREKTYLLLTRDFYWSHQYKWVRKYVRACEVCQRVKPAPFSQAPLQSLPTPSECWQSISMDFVFGLPPDNKRRTGIVVFVDRFSKMVHLAAVPAEVTAKQTARLFVDMVFRHHGMPIDIVSDRDPRFTARFWQEVFELLGTQLSMSTADHPQTDGQTERVNRVLVDALKSYAHSFQYWSDCLPMAEFAINNSVHVSTGHTPFYVNAMRHPR
;
A
#
# COMPACT_ATOMS: atom_id res chain seq x y z
N MET A 1 -23.35 26.69 -13.94
CA MET A 1 -23.63 26.90 -15.38
C MET A 1 -24.73 27.93 -15.48
N GLN A 2 -24.84 28.63 -16.60
CA GLN A 2 -25.94 29.56 -16.90
C GLN A 2 -26.38 29.33 -18.34
N HIS A 3 -27.66 29.56 -18.62
CA HIS A 3 -28.17 29.51 -19.99
C HIS A 3 -27.68 30.73 -20.77
N ASP A 4 -27.19 30.51 -22.00
CA ASP A 4 -26.99 31.59 -22.95
C ASP A 4 -28.33 32.08 -23.55
N HIS A 5 -28.28 33.09 -24.41
CA HIS A 5 -29.46 33.66 -25.09
C HIS A 5 -30.22 32.64 -25.94
N GLU A 6 -29.64 31.47 -26.22
CA GLU A 6 -30.24 30.37 -26.97
C GLU A 6 -30.67 29.20 -26.06
N GLY A 7 -30.63 29.38 -24.74
CA GLY A 7 -31.05 28.37 -23.76
C GLY A 7 -30.02 27.26 -23.51
N ARG A 8 -28.80 27.35 -24.06
CA ARG A 8 -27.78 26.30 -23.89
C ARG A 8 -26.99 26.52 -22.60
N ASP A 9 -26.73 25.43 -21.87
CA ASP A 9 -25.90 25.48 -20.67
C ASP A 9 -24.45 25.87 -21.01
N ARG A 10 -24.00 27.01 -20.47
CA ARG A 10 -22.61 27.46 -20.54
C ARG A 10 -21.96 27.40 -19.17
N VAL A 11 -20.71 26.94 -19.16
CA VAL A 11 -19.90 26.97 -17.94
C VAL A 11 -19.39 28.38 -17.72
N VAL A 12 -19.70 28.94 -16.55
CA VAL A 12 -19.29 30.29 -16.15
C VAL A 12 -17.92 30.26 -15.46
N TYR A 13 -17.68 29.24 -14.63
CA TYR A 13 -16.44 29.12 -13.88
C TYR A 13 -16.19 27.66 -13.48
N TYR A 14 -14.91 27.28 -13.44
CA TYR A 14 -14.38 25.97 -13.07
C TYR A 14 -13.53 26.09 -11.80
N GLN A 15 -13.80 25.27 -10.77
CA GLN A 15 -12.98 25.24 -9.56
C GLN A 15 -12.74 23.81 -9.07
N SER A 16 -11.51 23.51 -8.64
CA SER A 16 -11.15 22.33 -7.87
C SER A 16 -10.26 22.70 -6.68
N ARG A 17 -10.18 21.83 -5.66
CA ARG A 17 -9.26 21.93 -4.52
C ARG A 17 -8.91 20.54 -4.02
N GLN A 18 -7.65 20.35 -3.62
CA GLN A 18 -7.25 19.13 -2.92
C GLN A 18 -7.79 19.12 -1.48
N LEU A 19 -8.08 17.92 -0.97
CA LEU A 19 -8.44 17.71 0.44
C LEU A 19 -7.21 17.90 1.34
N LYS A 20 -7.37 18.66 2.42
CA LYS A 20 -6.36 18.79 3.48
C LYS A 20 -6.12 17.43 4.15
N PRO A 21 -4.95 17.18 4.77
CA PRO A 21 -4.65 15.89 5.42
C PRO A 21 -5.75 15.40 6.38
N ALA A 22 -6.33 16.29 7.20
CA ALA A 22 -7.44 15.95 8.09
C ALA A 22 -8.76 15.63 7.36
N GLU A 23 -9.03 16.27 6.23
CA GLU A 23 -10.24 16.07 5.41
C GLU A 23 -10.19 14.74 4.64
N ARG A 24 -8.98 14.21 4.38
CA ARG A 24 -8.79 12.89 3.74
C ARG A 24 -9.32 11.73 4.59
N ASN A 25 -9.39 11.92 5.90
CA ASN A 25 -9.90 10.91 6.84
C ASN A 25 -11.42 10.94 7.00
N TYR A 26 -12.12 11.86 6.32
CA TYR A 26 -13.57 11.95 6.43
C TYR A 26 -14.25 10.75 5.74
N PRO A 27 -15.38 10.24 6.29
CA PRO A 27 -16.23 9.30 5.58
C PRO A 27 -16.61 9.84 4.20
N VAL A 28 -16.87 8.97 3.23
CA VAL A 28 -17.19 9.37 1.85
C VAL A 28 -18.33 10.39 1.83
N HIS A 29 -19.40 10.15 2.58
CA HIS A 29 -20.51 11.09 2.74
C HIS A 29 -20.07 12.50 3.17
N ASP A 30 -19.18 12.60 4.16
CA ASP A 30 -18.66 13.88 4.66
C ASP A 30 -17.75 14.57 3.64
N LYS A 31 -17.03 13.81 2.81
CA LYS A 31 -16.20 14.35 1.72
C LYS A 31 -17.04 14.96 0.61
N GLU A 32 -18.11 14.27 0.22
CA GLU A 32 -19.05 14.76 -0.79
C GLU A 32 -19.77 16.02 -0.30
N LEU A 33 -20.19 16.03 0.96
CA LEU A 33 -20.81 17.21 1.57
C LEU A 33 -19.82 18.38 1.72
N LEU A 34 -18.56 18.09 2.01
CA LEU A 34 -17.49 19.09 2.04
C LEU A 34 -17.24 19.71 0.66
N ALA A 35 -17.29 18.91 -0.40
CA ALA A 35 -17.16 19.39 -1.78
C ALA A 35 -18.29 20.37 -2.13
N MET A 36 -19.53 20.03 -1.76
CA MET A 36 -20.68 20.93 -1.92
C MET A 36 -20.51 22.24 -1.13
N LYS A 37 -20.12 22.15 0.15
CA LYS A 37 -19.84 23.33 0.99
C LYS A 37 -18.76 24.22 0.37
N TYR A 38 -17.68 23.62 -0.11
CA TYR A 38 -16.59 24.35 -0.74
C TYR A 38 -17.04 25.07 -2.01
N ALA A 39 -17.83 24.40 -2.86
CA ALA A 39 -18.39 25.01 -4.06
C ALA A 39 -19.26 26.22 -3.72
N LEU A 40 -20.20 26.09 -2.77
CA LEU A 40 -21.07 27.19 -2.35
C LEU A 40 -20.28 28.36 -1.75
N ALA A 41 -19.26 28.08 -0.93
CA ALA A 41 -18.39 29.11 -0.38
C ALA A 41 -17.60 29.85 -1.48
N LYS A 42 -17.05 29.11 -2.45
CA LYS A 42 -16.26 29.70 -3.53
C LYS A 42 -17.12 30.54 -4.48
N PHE A 43 -18.32 30.05 -4.79
CA PHE A 43 -19.24 30.69 -5.73
C PHE A 43 -20.26 31.59 -5.06
N ARG A 44 -20.04 31.96 -3.79
CA ARG A 44 -20.97 32.77 -2.99
C ARG A 44 -21.44 34.03 -3.71
N VAL A 45 -20.55 34.74 -4.39
CA VAL A 45 -20.88 35.96 -5.18
C VAL A 45 -21.96 35.72 -6.23
N TYR A 46 -22.02 34.52 -6.82
CA TYR A 46 -22.99 34.16 -7.85
C TYR A 46 -24.26 33.50 -7.30
N LEU A 47 -24.15 32.85 -6.14
CA LEU A 47 -25.17 31.94 -5.61
C LEU A 47 -25.92 32.50 -4.40
N LEU A 48 -25.41 33.54 -3.76
CA LEU A 48 -26.05 34.16 -2.60
C LEU A 48 -27.18 35.09 -3.06
N GLY A 49 -28.39 34.85 -2.55
CA GLY A 49 -29.58 35.64 -2.88
C GLY A 49 -30.85 34.79 -2.89
N SER A 50 -31.96 35.40 -3.29
CA SER A 50 -33.29 34.76 -3.30
C SER A 50 -33.56 33.90 -4.52
N ARG A 51 -32.74 33.97 -5.58
CA ARG A 51 -32.94 33.19 -6.81
C ARG A 51 -32.59 31.71 -6.57
N PRO A 52 -33.51 30.77 -6.84
CA PRO A 52 -33.25 29.36 -6.66
C PRO A 52 -32.25 28.84 -7.69
N PHE A 53 -31.41 27.89 -7.29
CA PHE A 53 -30.50 27.18 -8.20
C PHE A 53 -30.40 25.68 -7.86
N VAL A 54 -29.85 24.90 -8.79
CA VAL A 54 -29.72 23.44 -8.65
C VAL A 54 -28.25 23.05 -8.47
N VAL A 55 -27.98 22.23 -7.47
CA VAL A 55 -26.69 21.57 -7.26
C VAL A 55 -26.81 20.13 -7.76
N TYR A 56 -26.09 19.82 -8.85
CA TYR A 56 -25.99 18.46 -9.37
C TYR A 56 -24.86 17.70 -8.69
N THR A 57 -25.14 16.49 -8.22
CA THR A 57 -24.16 15.58 -7.60
C THR A 57 -24.36 14.15 -8.08
N ASP A 58 -23.28 13.40 -8.22
CA ASP A 58 -23.29 11.96 -8.49
C ASP A 58 -23.36 11.10 -7.22
N HIS A 59 -23.59 11.73 -6.06
CA HIS A 59 -23.76 11.05 -4.79
C HIS A 59 -25.21 11.14 -4.30
N ALA A 60 -25.98 10.07 -4.49
CA ALA A 60 -27.44 10.07 -4.28
C ALA A 60 -27.87 10.40 -2.84
N SER A 61 -27.06 10.10 -1.83
CA SER A 61 -27.41 10.36 -0.41
C SER A 61 -27.40 11.86 -0.06
N LEU A 62 -26.78 12.71 -0.87
CA LEU A 62 -26.79 14.16 -0.65
C LEU A 62 -28.17 14.79 -0.90
N ARG A 63 -29.09 14.11 -1.61
CA ARG A 63 -30.49 14.56 -1.78
C ARG A 63 -31.21 14.74 -0.44
N THR A 64 -30.87 13.90 0.53
CA THR A 64 -31.50 13.88 1.87
C THR A 64 -30.56 14.41 2.95
N ALA A 65 -29.32 14.80 2.62
CA ALA A 65 -28.34 15.24 3.61
C ALA A 65 -28.76 16.50 4.38
N ILE A 66 -29.56 17.37 3.77
CA ILE A 66 -30.11 18.58 4.41
C ILE A 66 -31.32 18.25 5.32
N LYS A 67 -31.97 17.09 5.11
CA LYS A 67 -33.22 16.68 5.77
C LYS A 67 -33.03 15.51 6.76
N SER A 68 -31.80 15.08 6.99
CA SER A 68 -31.53 13.87 7.79
C SER A 68 -31.68 14.16 9.29
N PRO A 69 -32.38 13.32 10.08
CA PRO A 69 -32.65 13.59 11.51
C PRO A 69 -31.45 13.31 12.43
N HIS A 70 -30.46 12.51 12.00
CA HIS A 70 -29.25 12.21 12.78
C HIS A 70 -28.02 12.86 12.13
N ILE A 71 -27.60 13.99 12.70
CA ILE A 71 -26.56 14.84 12.12
C ILE A 71 -25.34 14.87 13.05
N SER A 72 -24.14 14.64 12.52
CA SER A 72 -22.90 14.81 13.29
C SER A 72 -22.69 16.28 13.66
N GLN A 73 -22.00 16.60 14.77
CA GLN A 73 -21.73 17.99 15.17
C GLN A 73 -20.99 18.82 14.09
N ARG A 74 -20.26 18.15 13.20
CA ARG A 74 -19.62 18.78 12.03
C ARG A 74 -20.67 19.15 10.97
N MET A 75 -21.56 18.22 10.66
CA MET A 75 -22.60 18.40 9.66
C MET A 75 -23.66 19.42 10.12
N ALA A 76 -23.96 19.50 11.43
CA ALA A 76 -24.83 20.52 12.00
C ALA A 76 -24.31 21.94 11.76
N ARG A 77 -23.00 22.16 11.94
CA ARG A 77 -22.36 23.45 11.61
C ARG A 77 -22.39 23.79 10.12
N TRP A 78 -22.48 22.80 9.24
CA TRP A 78 -22.56 23.02 7.80
C TRP A 78 -23.99 23.28 7.34
N LEU A 79 -25.00 22.76 8.03
CA LEU A 79 -26.40 23.05 7.75
C LEU A 79 -26.73 24.54 7.94
N SER A 80 -26.24 25.17 9.00
CA SER A 80 -26.39 26.63 9.18
C SER A 80 -25.78 27.42 8.02
N PHE A 81 -24.65 26.96 7.48
CA PHE A 81 -24.03 27.57 6.30
C PHE A 81 -24.86 27.34 5.03
N PHE A 82 -25.44 26.15 4.85
CA PHE A 82 -26.30 25.86 3.69
C PHE A 82 -27.61 26.64 3.71
N ALA A 83 -28.16 26.94 4.89
CA ALA A 83 -29.38 27.72 5.04
C ALA A 83 -29.30 29.14 4.46
N GLU A 84 -28.09 29.67 4.25
CA GLU A 84 -27.88 30.97 3.60
C GLU A 84 -28.14 30.96 2.08
N TYR A 85 -28.29 29.78 1.47
CA TYR A 85 -28.43 29.61 0.02
C TYR A 85 -29.79 29.02 -0.35
N ASN A 86 -30.43 29.55 -1.39
CA ASN A 86 -31.67 29.02 -1.93
C ASN A 86 -31.38 27.98 -3.03
N PHE A 87 -31.18 26.70 -2.67
CA PHE A 87 -30.85 25.66 -3.64
C PHE A 87 -31.59 24.34 -3.44
N GLN A 88 -31.62 23.56 -4.51
CA GLN A 88 -32.08 22.17 -4.51
C GLN A 88 -30.95 21.24 -4.93
N VAL A 89 -30.89 20.04 -4.35
CA VAL A 89 -29.88 19.02 -4.70
C VAL A 89 -30.52 17.97 -5.59
N GLU A 90 -29.98 17.82 -6.80
CA GLU A 90 -30.41 16.82 -7.76
C GLU A 90 -29.31 15.79 -8.03
N TYR A 91 -29.70 14.53 -8.10
CA TYR A 91 -28.78 13.45 -8.43
C TYR A 91 -28.60 13.34 -9.94
N LYS A 92 -27.35 13.34 -10.40
CA LYS A 92 -26.96 13.11 -11.78
C LYS A 92 -25.92 11.99 -11.82
N PRO A 93 -26.18 10.84 -12.48
CA PRO A 93 -25.22 9.74 -12.55
C PRO A 93 -23.83 10.21 -13.02
N GLY A 94 -22.75 9.73 -12.41
CA GLY A 94 -21.38 10.19 -12.68
C GLY A 94 -20.97 10.14 -14.15
N ARG A 95 -21.47 9.16 -14.91
CA ARG A 95 -21.27 9.08 -16.39
C ARG A 95 -21.79 10.29 -17.16
N LEU A 96 -22.79 10.99 -16.62
CA LEU A 96 -23.40 12.19 -17.17
C LEU A 96 -22.89 13.48 -16.50
N ASN A 97 -22.10 13.36 -15.41
CA ASN A 97 -21.52 14.47 -14.65
C ASN A 97 -20.05 14.72 -15.02
N VAL A 98 -19.69 14.50 -16.29
CA VAL A 98 -18.31 14.56 -16.81
C VAL A 98 -17.64 15.91 -16.54
N VAL A 99 -18.41 17.00 -16.54
CA VAL A 99 -17.93 18.37 -16.34
C VAL A 99 -17.38 18.58 -14.91
N ALA A 100 -17.98 17.95 -13.89
CA ALA A 100 -17.51 18.04 -12.52
C ALA A 100 -16.18 17.28 -12.32
N ASP A 101 -16.00 16.17 -13.03
CA ASP A 101 -14.81 15.31 -12.99
C ASP A 101 -13.64 15.83 -13.82
N ALA A 102 -13.89 16.75 -14.76
CA ALA A 102 -12.88 17.22 -15.71
C ALA A 102 -11.67 17.89 -15.02
N LEU A 103 -11.87 18.59 -13.90
CA LEU A 103 -10.80 19.28 -13.18
C LEU A 103 -10.14 18.46 -12.07
N SER A 104 -10.84 17.48 -11.50
CA SER A 104 -10.28 16.60 -10.45
C SER A 104 -9.31 15.57 -11.03
N ARG A 105 -9.42 15.28 -12.34
CA ARG A 105 -8.63 14.29 -13.09
C ARG A 105 -7.66 14.92 -14.08
N ARG A 106 -7.31 16.20 -13.90
CA ARG A 106 -6.35 16.91 -14.76
C ARG A 106 -4.92 16.36 -14.56
N PRO A 107 -4.22 15.92 -15.62
CA PRO A 107 -2.87 15.35 -15.52
C PRO A 107 -1.85 16.34 -14.92
N ASP A 108 -2.04 17.63 -15.15
CA ASP A 108 -1.20 18.75 -14.69
C ASP A 108 -1.34 19.08 -13.19
N TYR A 109 -2.38 18.58 -12.52
CA TYR A 109 -2.54 18.66 -11.05
C TYR A 109 -2.15 17.38 -10.33
N ALA A 110 -1.75 16.34 -11.06
CA ALA A 110 -0.98 15.26 -10.46
C ALA A 110 0.25 15.92 -9.85
N VAL A 111 0.43 15.77 -8.54
CA VAL A 111 1.68 16.16 -7.91
C VAL A 111 2.76 15.45 -8.72
N HIS A 112 3.58 16.21 -9.44
CA HIS A 112 4.88 15.74 -9.89
C HIS A 112 5.63 15.39 -8.62
N LYS A 113 5.41 14.17 -8.12
CA LYS A 113 6.47 13.48 -7.39
C LYS A 113 7.61 13.53 -8.37
N ALA A 114 8.67 14.25 -8.02
CA ALA A 114 9.91 14.23 -8.77
C ALA A 114 10.14 12.76 -9.15
N ASP A 115 10.19 12.50 -10.45
CA ASP A 115 10.39 11.17 -10.99
C ASP A 115 11.80 10.74 -10.61
N ALA A 116 11.96 10.19 -9.40
CA ALA A 116 13.11 9.37 -9.05
C ALA A 116 13.23 8.13 -9.96
N ASN A 117 12.19 7.86 -10.76
CA ASN A 117 12.14 6.82 -11.79
C ASN A 117 12.45 7.33 -13.21
N ALA A 118 12.84 8.60 -13.41
CA ALA A 118 13.26 9.12 -14.72
C ALA A 118 14.73 8.80 -15.06
N ILE A 119 15.51 8.24 -14.13
CA ILE A 119 16.55 7.31 -14.54
C ILE A 119 15.78 6.06 -14.92
N GLY A 120 15.71 5.76 -16.21
CA GLY A 120 15.14 4.51 -16.71
C GLY A 120 15.85 3.33 -16.05
N VAL A 121 15.35 2.91 -14.88
CA VAL A 121 15.65 1.60 -14.33
C VAL A 121 14.94 0.67 -15.28
N ALA A 122 15.68 0.20 -16.28
CA ALA A 122 15.30 -0.98 -17.05
C ALA A 122 14.79 -1.99 -16.03
N ARG A 123 13.50 -2.32 -16.09
CA ARG A 123 12.90 -3.38 -15.28
C ARG A 123 13.53 -4.69 -15.74
N THR A 124 14.68 -5.04 -15.15
CA THR A 124 15.42 -6.26 -15.47
C THR A 124 14.97 -7.45 -14.63
N SER A 125 13.83 -7.36 -13.93
CA SER A 125 13.17 -8.52 -13.32
C SER A 125 12.29 -9.17 -14.37
N THR A 126 12.92 -9.83 -15.33
CA THR A 126 12.24 -10.87 -16.11
C THR A 126 12.02 -12.05 -15.18
N PRO A 127 10.77 -12.51 -14.96
CA PRO A 127 10.51 -13.83 -14.38
C PRO A 127 11.39 -14.89 -15.05
N SER A 128 11.63 -16.03 -14.39
CA SER A 128 12.51 -17.07 -14.94
C SER A 128 12.17 -17.32 -16.41
N SER A 129 13.19 -17.45 -17.26
CA SER A 129 12.97 -17.61 -18.71
C SER A 129 11.95 -18.72 -18.99
N SER A 130 12.02 -19.82 -18.23
CA SER A 130 11.06 -20.93 -18.27
C SER A 130 9.61 -20.51 -18.01
N LEU A 131 9.31 -19.69 -16.99
CA LEU A 131 7.95 -19.24 -16.72
C LEU A 131 7.44 -18.30 -17.82
N LEU A 132 8.30 -17.42 -18.32
CA LEU A 132 7.94 -16.53 -19.42
C LEU A 132 7.70 -17.29 -20.72
N ASP A 133 8.47 -18.33 -20.97
CA ASP A 133 8.31 -19.22 -22.10
C ASP A 133 7.00 -20.02 -21.99
N ASP A 134 6.64 -20.48 -20.78
CA ASP A 134 5.34 -21.12 -20.52
C ASP A 134 4.18 -20.15 -20.77
N VAL A 135 4.28 -18.91 -20.28
CA VAL A 135 3.28 -17.85 -20.51
C VAL A 135 3.11 -17.56 -22.01
N ARG A 136 4.23 -17.41 -22.74
CA ARG A 136 4.22 -17.16 -24.18
C ARG A 136 3.56 -18.32 -24.94
N SER A 137 3.91 -19.54 -24.57
CA SER A 137 3.34 -20.76 -25.16
C SER A 137 1.83 -20.85 -24.90
N ALA A 138 1.39 -20.49 -23.70
CA ALA A 138 -0.03 -20.54 -23.31
C ALA A 138 -0.90 -19.49 -24.02
N TYR A 139 -0.35 -18.41 -24.58
CA TYR A 139 -1.14 -17.47 -25.42
C TYR A 139 -1.79 -18.17 -26.62
N THR A 140 -1.20 -19.24 -27.13
CA THR A 140 -1.78 -20.06 -28.20
C THR A 140 -3.07 -20.79 -27.81
N LYS A 141 -3.45 -20.79 -26.53
CA LYS A 141 -4.71 -21.40 -26.04
C LYS A 141 -5.72 -20.36 -25.58
N ASP A 142 -5.31 -19.09 -25.46
CA ASP A 142 -6.15 -17.98 -25.02
C ASP A 142 -6.63 -17.14 -26.21
N ALA A 143 -7.95 -17.10 -26.41
CA ALA A 143 -8.57 -16.40 -27.54
C ALA A 143 -8.42 -14.86 -27.47
N ASP A 144 -8.37 -14.28 -26.27
CA ASP A 144 -8.17 -12.84 -26.09
C ASP A 144 -6.70 -12.47 -26.32
N ALA A 145 -5.77 -13.28 -25.81
CA ALA A 145 -4.34 -13.09 -26.02
C ALA A 145 -3.98 -13.17 -27.51
N LYS A 146 -4.51 -14.16 -28.24
CA LYS A 146 -4.35 -14.27 -29.71
C LYS A 146 -4.80 -13.01 -30.44
N GLN A 147 -6.03 -12.56 -30.15
CA GLN A 147 -6.58 -11.36 -30.79
C GLN A 147 -5.69 -10.13 -30.56
N LEU A 148 -5.15 -9.96 -29.35
CA LEU A 148 -4.23 -8.87 -29.04
C LEU A 148 -2.91 -9.01 -29.80
N LEU A 149 -2.30 -10.21 -29.81
CA LEU A 149 -1.05 -10.47 -30.52
C LEU A 149 -1.20 -10.24 -32.03
N ASP A 150 -2.27 -10.74 -32.65
CA ASP A 150 -2.56 -10.55 -34.07
C ASP A 150 -2.75 -9.06 -34.41
N TYR A 151 -3.44 -8.32 -33.53
CA TYR A 151 -3.60 -6.86 -33.69
C TYR A 151 -2.26 -6.13 -33.61
N PHE A 152 -1.39 -6.46 -32.65
CA PHE A 152 -0.09 -5.81 -32.50
C PHE A 152 0.93 -6.23 -33.56
N ALA A 153 0.76 -7.39 -34.20
CA ALA A 153 1.57 -7.81 -35.34
C ALA A 153 1.27 -6.98 -36.61
N ALA A 154 0.01 -6.57 -36.82
CA ALA A 154 -0.41 -5.73 -37.94
C ALA A 154 -1.49 -4.70 -37.53
N PRO A 155 -1.09 -3.58 -36.87
CA PRO A 155 -2.04 -2.59 -36.36
C PRO A 155 -2.73 -1.82 -37.49
N SER A 156 -4.06 -1.84 -37.52
CA SER A 156 -4.89 -1.07 -38.46
C SER A 156 -6.29 -0.85 -37.88
N ASP A 157 -7.06 0.10 -38.42
CA ASP A 157 -8.46 0.28 -38.00
C ASP A 157 -9.31 -0.97 -38.25
N LYS A 158 -9.03 -1.68 -39.34
CA LYS A 158 -9.71 -2.95 -39.67
C LYS A 158 -9.38 -4.03 -38.64
N SER A 159 -8.10 -4.22 -38.26
CA SER A 159 -7.72 -5.20 -37.23
C SER A 159 -8.21 -4.79 -35.85
N ARG A 160 -8.26 -3.49 -35.53
CA ARG A 160 -8.86 -2.96 -34.30
C ARG A 160 -10.36 -3.23 -34.20
N GLN A 161 -11.09 -3.16 -35.31
CA GLN A 161 -12.53 -3.45 -35.34
C GLN A 161 -12.84 -4.93 -35.15
N LYS A 162 -11.92 -5.83 -35.55
CA LYS A 162 -12.03 -7.28 -35.33
C LYS A 162 -11.88 -7.70 -33.87
N LEU A 163 -11.22 -6.88 -33.04
CA LEU A 163 -11.09 -7.15 -31.60
C LEU A 163 -12.46 -7.21 -30.93
N ALA A 164 -12.63 -8.18 -30.03
CA ALA A 164 -13.78 -8.24 -29.14
C ALA A 164 -13.98 -6.91 -28.39
N ARG A 165 -15.24 -6.54 -28.15
CA ARG A 165 -15.62 -5.20 -27.62
C ARG A 165 -14.86 -4.81 -26.34
N HIS A 166 -14.65 -5.77 -25.44
CA HIS A 166 -13.95 -5.55 -24.16
C HIS A 166 -12.43 -5.39 -24.32
N LEU A 167 -11.83 -5.96 -25.36
CA LEU A 167 -10.42 -5.75 -25.72
C LEU A 167 -10.25 -4.40 -26.43
N ARG A 168 -11.11 -4.10 -27.42
CA ARG A 168 -11.06 -2.85 -28.17
C ARG A 168 -11.13 -1.60 -27.28
N ALA A 169 -11.94 -1.64 -26.22
CA ALA A 169 -12.06 -0.55 -25.25
C ALA A 169 -10.78 -0.30 -24.44
N ARG A 170 -9.91 -1.32 -24.30
CA ARG A 170 -8.72 -1.30 -23.44
C ARG A 170 -7.42 -1.52 -24.20
N VAL A 171 -7.45 -1.68 -25.52
CA VAL A 171 -6.27 -2.02 -26.35
C VAL A 171 -5.10 -1.04 -26.15
N HIS A 172 -5.39 0.24 -25.90
CA HIS A 172 -4.39 1.28 -25.60
C HIS A 172 -3.57 1.02 -24.32
N ARG A 173 -4.04 0.12 -23.45
CA ARG A 173 -3.36 -0.30 -22.21
C ARG A 173 -2.42 -1.47 -22.41
N TYR A 174 -2.46 -2.09 -23.58
CA TYR A 174 -1.65 -3.24 -23.90
C TYR A 174 -0.50 -2.85 -24.83
N ARG A 175 0.61 -3.57 -24.73
CA ARG A 175 1.75 -3.51 -25.65
C ARG A 175 2.34 -4.91 -25.80
N VAL A 176 3.17 -5.12 -26.80
CA VAL A 176 3.93 -6.36 -26.97
C VAL A 176 5.42 -6.06 -26.89
N HIS A 177 6.14 -6.86 -26.11
CA HIS A 177 7.60 -6.81 -26.03
C HIS A 177 8.15 -8.24 -25.92
N ASN A 178 9.08 -8.63 -26.81
CA ASN A 178 9.67 -9.98 -26.86
C ASN A 178 8.63 -11.13 -26.83
N GLY A 179 7.53 -10.94 -27.58
CA GLY A 179 6.43 -11.91 -27.66
C GLY A 179 5.56 -12.00 -26.41
N LEU A 180 5.78 -11.15 -25.40
CA LEU A 180 4.95 -11.05 -24.20
C LEU A 180 3.97 -9.89 -24.33
N LEU A 181 2.73 -10.13 -23.92
CA LEU A 181 1.75 -9.06 -23.75
C LEU A 181 2.02 -8.35 -22.42
N LEU A 182 2.11 -7.03 -22.47
CA LEU A 182 2.27 -6.14 -21.32
C LEU A 182 1.00 -5.33 -21.12
N TYR A 183 0.59 -5.12 -19.88
CA TYR A 183 -0.54 -4.29 -19.49
C TYR A 183 -0.10 -3.17 -18.55
N SER A 184 -0.44 -1.93 -18.90
CA SER A 184 -0.25 -0.75 -18.05
C SER A 184 -1.59 -0.19 -17.59
N ALA A 185 -1.76 -0.03 -16.28
CA ALA A 185 -2.85 0.78 -15.76
C ALA A 185 -2.58 2.26 -16.07
N VAL A 186 -3.64 3.07 -16.10
CA VAL A 186 -3.56 4.52 -16.42
C VAL A 186 -2.83 5.29 -15.31
N ASP A 187 -2.82 4.74 -14.09
CA ASP A 187 -2.49 5.49 -12.88
C ASP A 187 -1.08 5.21 -12.32
N ASP A 188 -0.31 4.29 -12.91
CA ASP A 188 1.00 3.88 -12.35
C ASP A 188 2.14 3.61 -13.34
N ASN A 189 1.92 3.80 -14.66
CA ASN A 189 2.92 3.56 -15.72
C ASN A 189 3.71 2.24 -15.56
N ALA A 190 3.12 1.23 -14.90
CA ALA A 190 3.77 -0.03 -14.62
C ALA A 190 3.30 -1.09 -15.63
N ASP A 191 4.21 -1.50 -16.51
CA ASP A 191 4.02 -2.64 -17.40
C ASP A 191 4.03 -3.95 -16.61
N ARG A 192 2.96 -4.74 -16.78
CA ARG A 192 2.77 -6.05 -16.15
C ARG A 192 2.60 -7.11 -17.22
N ILE A 193 3.20 -8.27 -17.04
CA ILE A 193 3.05 -9.39 -17.95
C ILE A 193 1.62 -9.91 -17.86
N VAL A 194 0.94 -9.93 -19.01
CA VAL A 194 -0.40 -10.49 -19.11
C VAL A 194 -0.30 -12.01 -19.04
N VAL A 195 -0.90 -12.60 -18.02
CA VAL A 195 -1.00 -14.05 -17.87
C VAL A 195 -2.28 -14.50 -18.61
N PRO A 196 -2.19 -15.47 -19.54
CA PRO A 196 -3.38 -16.00 -20.21
C PRO A 196 -4.35 -16.65 -19.22
N ASP A 197 -5.57 -16.93 -19.67
CA ASP A 197 -6.57 -17.68 -18.90
C ASP A 197 -6.24 -19.18 -18.79
N ASP A 198 -5.06 -19.46 -18.24
CA ASP A 198 -4.55 -20.79 -17.92
C ASP A 198 -4.55 -20.96 -16.40
N HIS A 199 -5.27 -21.98 -15.93
CA HIS A 199 -5.48 -22.23 -14.50
C HIS A 199 -4.16 -22.58 -13.79
N GLU A 200 -3.33 -23.43 -14.39
CA GLU A 200 -2.10 -23.94 -13.77
C GLU A 200 -1.04 -22.86 -13.70
N LEU A 201 -0.92 -22.01 -14.73
CA LEU A 201 -0.05 -20.84 -14.68
C LEU A 201 -0.46 -19.86 -13.59
N LYS A 202 -1.75 -19.53 -13.49
CA LYS A 202 -2.25 -18.66 -12.42
C LYS A 202 -2.00 -19.26 -11.04
N LEU A 203 -2.14 -20.58 -10.90
CA LEU A 203 -1.87 -21.29 -9.65
C LEU A 203 -0.38 -21.21 -9.27
N ARG A 204 0.52 -21.59 -10.17
CA ARG A 204 1.98 -21.52 -9.99
C ARG A 204 2.45 -20.11 -9.64
N ILE A 205 1.97 -19.10 -10.37
CA ILE A 205 2.30 -17.70 -10.09
C ILE A 205 1.76 -17.29 -8.72
N THR A 206 0.52 -17.65 -8.39
CA THR A 206 -0.04 -17.28 -7.08
C THR A 206 0.71 -17.96 -5.92
N TYR A 207 1.15 -19.20 -6.12
CA TYR A 207 1.97 -19.94 -5.16
C TYR A 207 3.28 -19.20 -4.86
N GLU A 208 4.01 -18.75 -5.88
CA GLU A 208 5.26 -18.01 -5.68
C GLU A 208 5.05 -16.72 -4.87
N TYR A 209 3.93 -16.03 -5.08
CA TYR A 209 3.61 -14.75 -4.44
C TYR A 209 2.86 -14.88 -3.11
N HIS A 210 2.52 -16.10 -2.68
CA HIS A 210 1.81 -16.35 -1.43
C HIS A 210 2.53 -17.36 -0.54
N ASP A 211 2.79 -18.56 -1.07
CA ASP A 211 3.28 -19.72 -0.32
C ASP A 211 4.80 -19.78 -0.22
N ALA A 212 5.52 -19.21 -1.18
CA ALA A 212 6.98 -19.17 -1.09
C ALA A 212 7.42 -18.50 0.23
N PRO A 213 8.48 -18.99 0.90
CA PRO A 213 8.98 -18.39 2.15
C PRO A 213 9.24 -16.89 2.06
N THR A 214 9.74 -16.42 0.91
CA THR A 214 9.98 -15.00 0.57
C THR A 214 8.70 -14.16 0.50
N SER A 215 7.54 -14.80 0.32
CA SER A 215 6.20 -14.18 0.27
C SER A 215 5.46 -14.27 1.61
N GLY A 216 5.92 -15.12 2.53
CA GLY A 216 5.54 -15.14 3.94
C GLY A 216 4.05 -15.32 4.22
N HIS A 217 3.31 -16.03 3.35
CA HIS A 217 1.88 -16.30 3.50
C HIS A 217 1.06 -15.05 3.84
N GLN A 218 1.32 -13.91 3.21
CA GLN A 218 0.66 -12.65 3.58
C GLN A 218 -0.86 -12.69 3.29
N GLY A 219 -1.61 -11.75 3.89
CA GLY A 219 -3.04 -11.63 3.66
C GLY A 219 -3.39 -11.19 2.22
N ARG A 220 -4.65 -11.39 1.82
CA ARG A 220 -5.13 -11.19 0.43
C ARG A 220 -4.70 -9.86 -0.21
N GLU A 221 -4.73 -8.75 0.53
CA GLU A 221 -4.40 -7.43 -0.01
C GLU A 221 -2.92 -7.34 -0.35
N LYS A 222 -2.06 -7.81 0.56
CA LYS A 222 -0.61 -7.81 0.38
C LYS A 222 -0.18 -8.75 -0.74
N THR A 223 -0.76 -9.96 -0.81
CA THR A 223 -0.51 -10.90 -1.92
C THR A 223 -0.89 -10.28 -3.25
N TYR A 224 -2.07 -9.64 -3.35
CA TYR A 224 -2.49 -8.96 -4.57
C TYR A 224 -1.55 -7.82 -4.95
N LEU A 225 -1.16 -6.97 -3.99
CA LEU A 225 -0.25 -5.85 -4.22
C LEU A 225 1.17 -6.27 -4.60
N LEU A 226 1.62 -7.45 -4.17
CA LEU A 226 2.91 -8.01 -4.58
C LEU A 226 2.80 -8.56 -6.01
N LEU A 227 1.80 -9.42 -6.25
CA LEU A 227 1.58 -10.09 -7.53
C LEU A 227 1.32 -9.11 -8.67
N THR A 228 0.53 -8.07 -8.42
CA THR A 228 0.18 -7.05 -9.41
C THR A 228 1.35 -6.13 -9.77
N ARG A 229 2.53 -6.27 -9.16
CA ARG A 229 3.72 -5.55 -9.63
C ARG A 229 4.21 -6.10 -10.96
N ASP A 230 4.11 -7.42 -11.12
CA ASP A 230 4.75 -8.14 -12.22
C ASP A 230 3.72 -8.72 -13.20
N PHE A 231 2.56 -9.15 -12.72
CA PHE A 231 1.57 -9.88 -13.52
C PHE A 231 0.19 -9.23 -13.55
N TYR A 232 -0.52 -9.44 -14.65
CA TYR A 232 -1.90 -9.00 -14.84
C TYR A 232 -2.76 -10.10 -15.47
N TRP A 233 -4.00 -10.27 -14.97
CA TRP A 233 -5.08 -10.93 -15.68
C TRP A 233 -6.43 -10.40 -15.21
N SER A 234 -7.50 -10.68 -15.97
CA SER A 234 -8.85 -10.25 -15.59
C SER A 234 -9.30 -10.90 -14.28
N HIS A 235 -9.93 -10.13 -13.40
CA HIS A 235 -10.40 -10.58 -12.08
C HIS A 235 -9.29 -11.13 -11.16
N GLN A 236 -8.03 -10.70 -11.32
CA GLN A 236 -6.89 -11.09 -10.50
C GLN A 236 -7.14 -10.98 -8.98
N TYR A 237 -7.75 -9.90 -8.52
CA TYR A 237 -8.09 -9.75 -7.09
C TYR A 237 -9.08 -10.83 -6.59
N LYS A 238 -10.08 -11.20 -7.40
CA LYS A 238 -11.05 -12.26 -7.04
C LYS A 238 -10.35 -13.62 -6.95
N TRP A 239 -9.41 -13.88 -7.85
CA TRP A 239 -8.56 -15.08 -7.83
C TRP A 239 -7.73 -15.15 -6.55
N VAL A 240 -6.94 -14.11 -6.27
CA VAL A 240 -6.08 -14.05 -5.07
C VAL A 240 -6.90 -14.19 -3.79
N ARG A 241 -8.07 -13.52 -3.71
CA ARG A 241 -8.97 -13.64 -2.57
C ARG A 241 -9.45 -15.09 -2.36
N LYS A 242 -9.79 -15.81 -3.43
CA LYS A 242 -10.23 -17.21 -3.35
C LYS A 242 -9.08 -18.11 -2.91
N TYR A 243 -7.89 -17.93 -3.49
CA TYR A 243 -6.69 -18.69 -3.19
C TYR A 243 -6.29 -18.56 -1.71
N VAL A 244 -6.12 -17.33 -1.23
CA VAL A 244 -5.72 -17.08 0.18
C VAL A 244 -6.77 -17.58 1.17
N ARG A 245 -8.06 -17.55 0.80
CA ARG A 245 -9.14 -18.12 1.64
C ARG A 245 -9.08 -19.66 1.70
N ALA A 246 -8.59 -20.31 0.66
CA ALA A 246 -8.44 -21.77 0.60
C ALA A 246 -7.08 -22.25 1.15
N CYS A 247 -6.12 -21.35 1.39
CA CYS A 247 -4.81 -21.68 1.93
C CYS A 247 -4.94 -22.23 3.36
N GLU A 248 -4.76 -23.54 3.49
CA GLU A 248 -4.87 -24.28 4.74
C GLU A 248 -3.90 -23.76 5.81
N VAL A 249 -2.65 -23.48 5.42
CA VAL A 249 -1.62 -22.92 6.31
C VAL A 249 -2.10 -21.61 6.93
N CYS A 250 -2.62 -20.68 6.13
CA CYS A 250 -3.18 -19.43 6.62
C CYS A 250 -4.37 -19.64 7.56
N GLN A 251 -5.27 -20.58 7.23
CA GLN A 251 -6.45 -20.84 8.06
C GLN A 251 -6.10 -21.46 9.41
N ARG A 252 -5.01 -22.23 9.49
CA ARG A 252 -4.51 -22.84 10.75
C ARG A 252 -3.76 -21.85 11.62
N VAL A 253 -2.95 -20.98 11.01
CA VAL A 253 -2.01 -20.12 11.74
C VAL A 253 -2.64 -18.81 12.19
N LYS A 254 -3.44 -18.15 11.33
CA LYS A 254 -3.86 -16.78 11.57
C LYS A 254 -5.12 -16.74 12.44
N PRO A 255 -5.07 -16.09 13.62
CA PRO A 255 -6.24 -16.00 14.49
C PRO A 255 -7.34 -15.14 13.86
N ALA A 256 -8.58 -15.37 14.28
CA ALA A 256 -9.68 -14.49 13.94
C ALA A 256 -9.41 -13.06 14.45
N PRO A 257 -9.76 -12.01 13.70
CA PRO A 257 -9.51 -10.64 14.12
C PRO A 257 -10.30 -10.34 15.41
N PHE A 258 -9.58 -9.91 16.45
CA PHE A 258 -10.15 -9.35 17.68
C PHE A 258 -9.83 -7.85 17.75
N SER A 259 -10.75 -7.03 18.24
CA SER A 259 -10.51 -5.59 18.38
C SER A 259 -9.64 -5.32 19.60
N GLN A 260 -8.43 -4.81 19.40
CA GLN A 260 -7.63 -4.24 20.49
C GLN A 260 -7.98 -2.75 20.66
N ALA A 261 -7.84 -2.25 21.89
CA ALA A 261 -7.98 -0.84 22.20
C ALA A 261 -6.94 -0.01 21.41
N PRO A 262 -7.25 1.23 21.01
CA PRO A 262 -6.30 2.08 20.30
C PRO A 262 -5.11 2.39 21.21
N LEU A 263 -3.90 1.96 20.83
CA LEU A 263 -2.67 2.38 21.48
C LEU A 263 -2.38 3.84 21.11
N GLN A 264 -1.89 4.63 22.08
CA GLN A 264 -1.36 5.97 21.79
C GLN A 264 -0.10 5.82 20.94
N SER A 265 -0.13 6.39 19.72
CA SER A 265 1.03 6.37 18.83
C SER A 265 2.02 7.45 19.22
N LEU A 266 3.28 7.07 19.41
CA LEU A 266 4.41 7.99 19.45
C LEU A 266 4.47 8.88 18.18
N PRO A 267 5.08 10.07 18.25
CA PRO A 267 5.26 10.93 17.08
C PRO A 267 5.99 10.17 15.97
N THR A 268 5.54 10.35 14.73
CA THR A 268 6.18 9.72 13.57
C THR A 268 7.49 10.45 13.25
N PRO A 269 8.61 9.74 13.11
CA PRO A 269 9.88 10.36 12.73
C PRO A 269 9.80 11.03 11.35
N SER A 270 10.78 11.88 11.02
CA SER A 270 10.84 12.57 9.72
C SER A 270 11.64 11.80 8.66
N GLU A 271 12.58 10.96 9.07
CA GLU A 271 13.51 10.26 8.16
C GLU A 271 13.67 8.78 8.52
N CYS A 272 14.04 7.96 7.52
CA CYS A 272 14.38 6.55 7.72
C CYS A 272 15.55 6.43 8.71
N TRP A 273 15.44 5.48 9.65
CA TRP A 273 16.48 5.13 10.62
C TRP A 273 16.87 6.25 11.59
N GLN A 274 16.16 7.38 11.58
CA GLN A 274 16.34 8.44 12.57
C GLN A 274 15.85 8.01 13.96
N SER A 275 14.79 7.21 14.02
CA SER A 275 14.26 6.64 15.24
C SER A 275 13.91 5.19 15.00
N ILE A 276 14.44 4.32 15.85
CA ILE A 276 14.20 2.88 15.77
C ILE A 276 13.49 2.39 17.01
N SER A 277 12.81 1.25 16.89
CA SER A 277 12.37 0.49 18.04
C SER A 277 13.05 -0.86 18.10
N MET A 278 13.24 -1.33 19.33
CA MET A 278 13.96 -2.56 19.64
C MET A 278 13.13 -3.39 20.60
N ASP A 279 13.03 -4.69 20.32
CA ASP A 279 12.25 -5.60 21.13
C ASP A 279 12.82 -7.02 21.04
N PHE A 280 12.42 -7.87 21.99
CA PHE A 280 12.70 -9.28 21.94
C PHE A 280 11.42 -10.12 21.89
N VAL A 281 11.45 -11.15 21.06
CA VAL A 281 10.46 -12.22 21.07
C VAL A 281 11.10 -13.46 21.71
N PHE A 282 10.71 -13.81 22.93
CA PHE A 282 11.14 -15.04 23.61
C PHE A 282 10.03 -16.09 23.68
N GLY A 283 10.38 -17.27 24.19
CA GLY A 283 9.44 -18.39 24.34
C GLY A 283 9.28 -19.22 23.06
N LEU A 284 10.19 -19.04 22.10
CA LEU A 284 10.27 -19.91 20.93
C LEU A 284 10.94 -21.24 21.32
N PRO A 285 10.56 -22.36 20.68
CA PRO A 285 11.29 -23.61 20.83
C PRO A 285 12.78 -23.43 20.53
N PRO A 286 13.67 -24.18 21.21
CA PRO A 286 15.10 -24.11 20.94
C PRO A 286 15.40 -24.56 19.50
N ASP A 287 16.13 -23.73 18.76
CA ASP A 287 16.69 -24.11 17.46
C ASP A 287 17.89 -25.06 17.60
N ASN A 288 18.47 -25.49 16.47
CA ASN A 288 19.68 -26.32 16.41
C ASN A 288 20.91 -25.73 17.15
N LYS A 289 20.92 -24.41 17.41
CA LYS A 289 21.96 -23.67 18.15
C LYS A 289 21.49 -23.30 19.56
N ARG A 290 20.40 -23.90 20.05
CA ARG A 290 19.77 -23.66 21.37
C ARG A 290 19.29 -22.22 21.59
N ARG A 291 19.04 -21.48 20.51
CA ARG A 291 18.47 -20.12 20.56
C ARG A 291 16.95 -20.22 20.70
N THR A 292 16.39 -19.41 21.58
CA THR A 292 14.97 -19.45 21.99
C THR A 292 14.27 -18.10 21.86
N GLY A 293 14.97 -17.10 21.30
CA GLY A 293 14.38 -15.79 21.05
C GLY A 293 14.91 -15.12 19.79
N ILE A 294 14.30 -13.99 19.48
CA ILE A 294 14.64 -13.13 18.35
C ILE A 294 14.78 -11.71 18.89
N VAL A 295 15.86 -11.02 18.53
CA VAL A 295 15.93 -9.55 18.64
C VAL A 295 15.37 -8.95 17.35
N VAL A 296 14.51 -7.95 17.51
CA VAL A 296 13.81 -7.27 16.43
C VAL A 296 14.20 -5.79 16.48
N PHE A 297 14.79 -5.30 15.39
CA PHE A 297 15.05 -3.88 15.17
C PHE A 297 14.06 -3.37 14.13
N VAL A 298 13.35 -2.27 14.39
CA VAL A 298 12.36 -1.71 13.48
C VAL A 298 12.64 -0.23 13.26
N ASP A 299 12.77 0.20 12.01
CA ASP A 299 12.73 1.63 11.68
C ASP A 299 11.31 2.17 11.85
N ARG A 300 11.12 3.13 12.75
CA ARG A 300 9.80 3.69 13.05
C ARG A 300 9.27 4.57 11.93
N PHE A 301 10.07 4.95 10.94
CA PHE A 301 9.59 5.66 9.76
C PHE A 301 9.14 4.70 8.65
N SER A 302 10.08 3.97 8.04
CA SER A 302 9.86 3.08 6.90
C SER A 302 9.14 1.78 7.25
N LYS A 303 9.16 1.38 8.53
CA LYS A 303 8.73 0.08 9.05
C LYS A 303 9.63 -1.08 8.64
N MET A 304 10.85 -0.78 8.18
CA MET A 304 11.83 -1.82 7.85
C MET A 304 12.29 -2.53 9.10
N VAL A 305 12.46 -3.84 9.01
CA VAL A 305 12.84 -4.69 10.13
C VAL A 305 14.17 -5.39 9.87
N HIS A 306 14.95 -5.59 10.93
CA HIS A 306 16.10 -6.50 10.96
C HIS A 306 15.93 -7.49 12.12
N LEU A 307 16.16 -8.78 11.82
CA LEU A 307 15.86 -9.90 12.72
C LEU A 307 17.11 -10.74 12.98
N ALA A 308 17.40 -11.03 14.26
CA ALA A 308 18.43 -12.00 14.61
C ALA A 308 17.97 -12.96 15.70
N ALA A 309 18.20 -14.25 15.49
CA ALA A 309 17.97 -15.26 16.51
C ALA A 309 19.04 -15.18 17.61
N VAL A 310 18.60 -15.24 18.86
CA VAL A 310 19.39 -15.07 20.08
C VAL A 310 19.07 -16.14 21.13
N PRO A 311 20.03 -16.54 21.98
CA PRO A 311 19.73 -17.35 23.16
C PRO A 311 18.93 -16.54 24.19
N ALA A 312 18.27 -17.23 25.13
CA ALA A 312 17.52 -16.57 26.21
C ALA A 312 18.44 -15.67 27.07
N GLU A 313 19.70 -16.08 27.23
CA GLU A 313 20.71 -15.44 28.06
C GLU A 313 21.53 -14.37 27.30
N VAL A 314 21.08 -13.93 26.12
CA VAL A 314 21.79 -12.91 25.33
C VAL A 314 22.07 -11.67 26.16
N THR A 315 23.33 -11.24 26.17
CA THR A 315 23.80 -10.11 26.97
C THR A 315 23.68 -8.80 26.20
N ALA A 316 23.64 -7.67 26.92
CA ALA A 316 23.70 -6.33 26.34
C ALA A 316 24.87 -6.15 25.33
N LYS A 317 26.06 -6.69 25.66
CA LYS A 317 27.24 -6.67 24.76
C LYS A 317 27.01 -7.45 23.47
N GLN A 318 26.39 -8.63 23.55
CA GLN A 318 26.07 -9.42 22.35
C GLN A 318 25.00 -8.74 21.51
N THR A 319 23.98 -8.17 22.15
CA THR A 319 22.94 -7.38 21.46
C THR A 319 23.53 -6.14 20.79
N ALA A 320 24.48 -5.45 21.43
CA ALA A 320 25.18 -4.29 20.85
C ALA A 320 25.94 -4.66 19.57
N ARG A 321 26.58 -5.83 19.54
CA ARG A 321 27.22 -6.34 18.31
C ARG A 321 26.21 -6.57 17.20
N LEU A 322 25.07 -7.18 17.50
CA LEU A 322 23.99 -7.39 16.52
C LEU A 322 23.45 -6.06 15.98
N PHE A 323 23.25 -5.07 16.85
CA PHE A 323 22.86 -3.72 16.44
C PHE A 323 23.90 -3.09 15.49
N VAL A 324 25.19 -3.19 15.83
CA VAL A 324 26.26 -2.66 14.98
C VAL A 324 26.29 -3.35 13.62
N ASP A 325 26.19 -4.68 13.60
CA ASP A 325 26.29 -5.49 12.39
C ASP A 325 25.08 -5.34 11.45
N MET A 326 23.89 -5.14 12.02
CA MET A 326 22.63 -5.19 11.25
C MET A 326 21.97 -3.82 11.05
N VAL A 327 22.19 -2.86 11.95
CA VAL A 327 21.58 -1.54 11.85
C VAL A 327 22.64 -0.50 11.49
N PHE A 328 23.63 -0.30 12.37
CA PHE A 328 24.63 0.75 12.18
C PHE A 328 25.40 0.60 10.87
N ARG A 329 25.84 -0.62 10.54
CA ARG A 329 26.57 -0.93 9.31
C ARG A 329 25.83 -0.48 8.04
N HIS A 330 24.50 -0.53 8.05
CA HIS A 330 23.69 -0.26 6.87
C HIS A 330 23.11 1.15 6.85
N HIS A 331 22.77 1.71 8.02
CA HIS A 331 21.95 2.91 8.12
C HIS A 331 22.54 4.00 9.02
N GLY A 332 23.62 3.71 9.75
CA GLY A 332 24.23 4.64 10.70
C GLY A 332 23.57 4.65 12.08
N MET A 333 23.91 5.65 12.88
CA MET A 333 23.41 5.79 14.26
C MET A 333 22.06 6.52 14.28
N PRO A 334 21.01 5.95 14.89
CA PRO A 334 19.75 6.66 15.11
C PRO A 334 19.91 7.79 16.12
N ILE A 335 19.01 8.77 16.05
CA ILE A 335 18.92 9.88 17.01
C ILE A 335 18.11 9.47 18.24
N ASP A 336 17.17 8.54 18.07
CA ASP A 336 16.24 8.08 19.10
C ASP A 336 16.03 6.57 19.02
N ILE A 337 15.89 5.92 20.18
CA ILE A 337 15.53 4.50 20.27
C ILE A 337 14.37 4.35 21.25
N VAL A 338 13.36 3.58 20.82
CA VAL A 338 12.25 3.17 21.65
C VAL A 338 12.36 1.68 21.93
N SER A 339 12.77 1.33 23.13
CA SER A 339 12.69 -0.05 23.62
C SER A 339 11.70 -0.14 24.78
N ASP A 340 11.30 -1.36 25.10
CA ASP A 340 10.73 -1.63 26.41
C ASP A 340 11.80 -1.51 27.50
N ARG A 341 11.40 -1.71 28.76
CA ARG A 341 12.31 -1.71 29.91
C ARG A 341 13.06 -3.04 30.05
N ASP A 342 13.34 -3.74 28.96
CA ASP A 342 14.13 -4.97 29.02
C ASP A 342 15.54 -4.63 29.55
N PRO A 343 16.03 -5.29 30.61
CA PRO A 343 17.35 -5.03 31.18
C PRO A 343 18.52 -5.15 30.19
N ARG A 344 18.30 -5.81 29.04
CA ARG A 344 19.29 -5.94 27.97
C ARG A 344 19.40 -4.68 27.09
N PHE A 345 18.45 -3.76 27.17
CA PHE A 345 18.45 -2.45 26.49
C PHE A 345 18.72 -1.31 27.48
N THR A 346 19.76 -1.45 28.29
CA THR A 346 20.12 -0.49 29.35
C THR A 346 21.28 0.43 28.95
N ALA A 347 21.67 1.37 29.82
CA ALA A 347 22.87 2.19 29.63
C ALA A 347 24.14 1.36 29.31
N ARG A 348 24.22 0.13 29.83
CA ARG A 348 25.31 -0.81 29.52
C ARG A 348 25.34 -1.22 28.04
N PHE A 349 24.20 -1.41 27.40
CA PHE A 349 24.14 -1.70 25.96
C PHE A 349 24.80 -0.56 25.16
N TRP A 350 24.50 0.68 25.51
CA TRP A 350 25.05 1.86 24.83
C TRP A 350 26.55 2.02 25.03
N GLN A 351 27.04 1.78 26.25
CA GLN A 351 28.48 1.75 26.51
C GLN A 351 29.20 0.77 25.57
N GLU A 352 28.63 -0.42 25.39
CA GLU A 352 29.19 -1.45 24.50
C GLU A 352 29.11 -1.04 23.02
N VAL A 353 28.02 -0.39 22.57
CA VAL A 353 27.91 0.15 21.21
C VAL A 353 29.00 1.20 20.95
N PHE A 354 29.17 2.18 21.85
CA PHE A 354 30.15 3.24 21.67
C PHE A 354 31.60 2.72 21.74
N GLU A 355 31.87 1.74 22.62
CA GLU A 355 33.14 1.02 22.66
C GLU A 355 33.44 0.32 21.33
N LEU A 356 32.46 -0.38 20.75
CA LEU A 356 32.61 -1.05 19.44
C LEU A 356 32.86 -0.07 18.29
N LEU A 357 32.29 1.13 18.38
CA LEU A 357 32.48 2.19 17.38
C LEU A 357 33.75 3.02 17.62
N GLY A 358 34.48 2.78 18.70
CA GLY A 358 35.68 3.54 19.05
C GLY A 358 35.41 5.00 19.45
N THR A 359 34.19 5.31 19.90
CA THR A 359 33.80 6.66 20.36
C THR A 359 33.51 6.68 21.85
N GLN A 360 33.77 7.83 22.49
CA GLN A 360 33.45 8.06 23.91
C GLN A 360 32.17 8.90 24.08
N LEU A 361 31.55 9.32 22.98
CA LEU A 361 30.44 10.28 23.00
C LEU A 361 29.13 9.55 23.33
N SER A 362 28.71 9.58 24.60
CA SER A 362 27.38 9.13 25.00
C SER A 362 26.32 10.10 24.49
N MET A 363 25.46 9.63 23.60
CA MET A 363 24.22 10.33 23.24
C MET A 363 23.26 10.29 24.42
N SER A 364 22.55 11.39 24.66
CA SER A 364 21.47 11.45 25.64
C SER A 364 20.32 10.57 25.15
N THR A 365 20.07 9.45 25.82
CA THR A 365 18.89 8.62 25.55
C THR A 365 17.66 9.31 26.14
N ALA A 366 16.71 9.72 25.30
CA ALA A 366 15.40 10.09 25.78
C ALA A 366 14.66 8.80 26.15
N ASP A 367 14.67 8.45 27.44
CA ASP A 367 14.01 7.26 27.95
C ASP A 367 12.48 7.47 27.88
N HIS A 368 11.86 7.01 26.79
CA HIS A 368 10.41 7.04 26.60
C HIS A 368 9.85 5.63 26.78
N PRO A 369 9.56 5.19 28.02
CA PRO A 369 8.86 3.93 28.27
C PRO A 369 7.41 4.07 27.78
N GLN A 370 7.22 3.88 26.49
CA GLN A 370 5.92 3.81 25.85
C GLN A 370 5.84 2.55 25.01
N THR A 371 4.69 1.90 25.06
CA THR A 371 4.39 0.70 24.30
C THR A 371 4.40 1.02 22.80
N ASP A 372 5.46 0.61 22.08
CA ASP A 372 5.47 0.70 20.62
C ASP A 372 4.60 -0.40 20.02
N GLY A 373 3.31 -0.10 19.87
CA GLY A 373 2.35 -1.00 19.21
C GLY A 373 2.73 -1.37 17.77
N GLN A 374 3.70 -0.68 17.16
CA GLN A 374 4.23 -1.05 15.85
C GLN A 374 5.08 -2.31 15.94
N THR A 375 6.00 -2.38 16.90
CA THR A 375 6.87 -3.55 17.10
C THR A 375 6.04 -4.75 17.52
N GLU A 376 5.05 -4.58 18.40
CA GLU A 376 4.11 -5.66 18.76
C GLU A 376 3.38 -6.24 17.52
N ARG A 377 2.98 -5.36 16.59
CA ARG A 377 2.37 -5.79 15.34
C ARG A 377 3.36 -6.53 14.43
N VAL A 378 4.60 -6.06 14.35
CA VAL A 378 5.68 -6.73 13.61
C VAL A 378 5.96 -8.11 14.18
N ASN A 379 6.10 -8.24 15.49
CA ASN A 379 6.37 -9.51 16.18
C ASN A 379 5.29 -10.54 15.88
N ARG A 380 4.01 -10.14 15.90
CA ARG A 380 2.89 -11.01 15.54
C ARG A 380 2.97 -11.48 14.09
N VAL A 381 3.25 -10.57 13.14
CA VAL A 381 3.41 -10.92 11.72
C VAL A 381 4.60 -11.87 11.52
N LEU A 382 5.70 -11.64 12.24
CA LEU A 382 6.88 -12.50 12.24
C LEU A 382 6.55 -13.90 12.74
N VAL A 383 5.90 -14.02 13.90
CA VAL A 383 5.52 -15.31 14.47
C VAL A 383 4.56 -16.07 13.54
N ASP A 384 3.59 -15.37 12.94
CA ASP A 384 2.67 -15.97 11.96
C ASP A 384 3.40 -16.46 10.70
N ALA A 385 4.37 -15.68 10.19
CA ALA A 385 5.19 -16.08 9.05
C ALA A 385 6.00 -17.34 9.38
N LEU A 386 6.71 -17.36 10.51
CA LEU A 386 7.48 -18.51 10.95
C LEU A 386 6.60 -19.75 11.11
N LYS A 387 5.43 -19.63 11.76
CA LYS A 387 4.48 -20.75 11.89
C LYS A 387 3.96 -21.30 10.55
N SER A 388 4.00 -20.50 9.49
CA SER A 388 3.45 -20.88 8.20
C SER A 388 4.37 -21.84 7.41
N TYR A 389 5.69 -21.65 7.48
CA TYR A 389 6.64 -22.42 6.67
C TYR A 389 7.89 -22.93 7.41
N ALA A 390 8.07 -22.62 8.70
CA ALA A 390 9.02 -23.34 9.52
C ALA A 390 8.45 -24.75 9.82
N HIS A 391 8.64 -25.68 8.89
CA HIS A 391 8.13 -27.05 8.99
C HIS A 391 8.72 -27.84 10.17
N SER A 392 9.80 -27.34 10.78
CA SER A 392 10.40 -27.89 11.99
C SER A 392 10.77 -26.77 12.97
N PHE A 393 10.42 -26.97 14.23
CA PHE A 393 10.81 -26.11 15.33
C PHE A 393 12.33 -26.03 15.55
N GLN A 394 13.13 -26.94 14.99
CA GLN A 394 14.59 -26.91 15.15
C GLN A 394 15.28 -25.95 14.18
N TYR A 395 14.60 -25.54 13.10
CA TYR A 395 15.19 -24.75 12.01
C TYR A 395 14.47 -23.42 11.79
N TRP A 396 13.63 -22.97 12.74
CA TRP A 396 12.89 -21.72 12.59
C TRP A 396 13.82 -20.52 12.39
N SER A 397 15.02 -20.56 12.97
CA SER A 397 15.98 -19.46 12.90
C SER A 397 16.62 -19.33 11.51
N ASP A 398 16.72 -20.43 10.76
CA ASP A 398 17.19 -20.43 9.37
C ASP A 398 16.15 -19.79 8.42
N CYS A 399 14.89 -19.68 8.87
CA CYS A 399 13.81 -19.02 8.16
C CYS A 399 13.78 -17.49 8.35
N LEU A 400 14.54 -16.93 9.31
CA LEU A 400 14.51 -15.49 9.60
C LEU A 400 14.82 -14.59 8.40
N PRO A 401 15.81 -14.88 7.54
CA PRO A 401 16.06 -14.04 6.36
C PRO A 401 14.85 -13.96 5.42
N MET A 402 14.12 -15.08 5.26
CA MET A 402 12.92 -15.12 4.42
C MET A 402 11.77 -14.35 5.06
N ALA A 403 11.60 -14.47 6.38
CA ALA A 403 10.61 -13.71 7.13
C ALA A 403 10.87 -12.20 7.08
N GLU A 404 12.12 -11.79 7.29
CA GLU A 404 12.57 -10.41 7.18
C GLU A 404 12.28 -9.84 5.79
N PHE A 405 12.66 -10.57 4.73
CA PHE A 405 12.39 -10.18 3.35
C PHE A 405 10.89 -10.04 3.07
N ALA A 406 10.08 -11.03 3.48
CA ALA A 406 8.63 -11.02 3.27
C ALA A 406 7.95 -9.83 3.97
N ILE A 407 8.37 -9.51 5.20
CA ILE A 407 7.88 -8.35 5.95
C ILE A 407 8.29 -7.05 5.23
N ASN A 408 9.57 -6.91 4.89
CA ASN A 408 10.10 -5.70 4.27
C ASN A 408 9.59 -5.46 2.84
N ASN A 409 9.12 -6.50 2.15
CA ASN A 409 8.52 -6.43 0.80
C ASN A 409 6.98 -6.35 0.81
N SER A 410 6.36 -6.39 1.98
CA SER A 410 4.92 -6.25 2.16
C SER A 410 4.50 -4.79 2.26
N VAL A 411 3.38 -4.41 1.65
CA VAL A 411 2.85 -3.04 1.78
C VAL A 411 2.30 -2.82 3.19
N HIS A 412 2.71 -1.72 3.83
CA HIS A 412 2.18 -1.28 5.12
C HIS A 412 1.05 -0.25 4.91
N VAL A 413 -0.06 -0.42 5.64
CA VAL A 413 -1.24 0.44 5.50
C VAL A 413 -0.93 1.91 5.86
N SER A 414 -0.05 2.13 6.84
CA SER A 414 0.30 3.47 7.31
C SER A 414 1.13 4.26 6.29
N THR A 415 2.01 3.59 5.54
CA THR A 415 2.89 4.23 4.55
C THR A 415 2.34 4.14 3.13
N GLY A 416 1.44 3.19 2.86
CA GLY A 416 0.96 2.88 1.51
C GLY A 416 2.01 2.21 0.62
N HIS A 417 3.21 1.95 1.16
CA HIS A 417 4.37 1.42 0.43
C HIS A 417 5.03 0.28 1.21
N THR A 418 5.92 -0.47 0.56
CA THR A 418 6.76 -1.46 1.26
C THR A 418 7.90 -0.76 1.99
N PRO A 419 8.38 -1.30 3.11
CA PRO A 419 9.60 -0.82 3.76
C PRO A 419 10.80 -0.69 2.81
N PHE A 420 11.05 -1.66 1.93
CA PHE A 420 12.14 -1.55 0.94
C PHE A 420 12.02 -0.29 0.06
N TYR A 421 10.82 -0.04 -0.46
CA TYR A 421 10.55 1.15 -1.28
C TYR A 421 10.69 2.45 -0.49
N VAL A 422 10.19 2.53 0.74
CA VAL A 422 10.35 3.75 1.54
C VAL A 422 11.83 4.00 1.87
N ASN A 423 12.56 2.93 2.19
CA ASN A 423 13.96 3.04 2.59
C ASN A 423 14.92 3.33 1.42
N ALA A 424 14.69 2.70 0.26
CA ALA A 424 15.64 2.70 -0.85
C ALA A 424 15.05 3.20 -2.18
N MET A 425 13.80 3.67 -2.18
CA MET A 425 13.04 4.08 -3.37
C MET A 425 12.95 3.01 -4.46
N ARG A 426 13.15 1.74 -4.07
CA ARG A 426 13.14 0.58 -4.96
C ARG A 426 12.61 -0.65 -4.24
N HIS A 427 11.97 -1.54 -4.98
CA HIS A 427 11.67 -2.88 -4.50
C HIS A 427 12.89 -3.78 -4.72
N PRO A 428 13.17 -4.73 -3.81
CA PRO A 428 14.24 -5.70 -4.00
C PRO A 428 13.88 -6.65 -5.16
N ARG A 429 14.92 -7.29 -5.70
CA ARG A 429 14.80 -8.30 -6.76
C ARG A 429 14.34 -9.63 -6.19
#